data_AF-A0A8D8FFF2-F1
#
_entry.id   AF-A0A8D8FFF2-F1
#
_cell.length_a   1.000
_cell.length_b   1.000
_cell.length_c   1.000
_cell.angle_alpha   90.00
_cell.angle_beta   90.00
_cell.angle_gamma   90.00
#
_symmetry.space_group_name_H-M   'P 1'
#
loop_
_entity.id
_entity.type
_entity.pdbx_description
1 polymer ?
#
loop_
_entity_poly.entity_id
_entity_poly.type
_entity_poly.pdbx_seq_one_letter_code
_entity_poly.pdbx_strand_id
1 'polypeptide(L)'
;EKGLWQDSKGRRIFCFSLPPLPAVALTFNNIGITNNISMVNLPFPPLTQPDLLATVADQFCNSSSKPARCLPDRACFCTHRLQVALNDVVEMSLIDDADQIRELYHPFHLHGHRFIVMGQGQVPPGTRRQVDKFAWLKAQAPRRGGMPDSHNPPYKDTVSIPSRGYTRVRFRADNPGFWLVHCHFEWHLGIGMSFILQVGDVDQMKKPPPGFPTCGHYRPDAESILGMV
;
A
#
# COMPACT_ATOMS: atom_id res chain seq x y z
N GLU A 1 8.89 6.93 27.51
CA GLU A 1 9.78 5.90 26.96
C GLU A 1 9.01 4.60 26.66
N LYS A 2 7.97 4.66 25.82
CA LYS A 2 7.11 3.51 25.55
C LYS A 2 7.17 3.20 24.04
N GLY A 3 7.72 2.04 23.69
CA GLY A 3 8.03 1.65 22.30
C GLY A 3 9.36 0.91 22.13
N LEU A 4 10.20 0.87 23.16
CA LEU A 4 11.38 -0.01 23.21
C LEU A 4 10.97 -1.37 23.78
N TRP A 5 11.11 -2.42 22.96
CA TRP A 5 11.11 -3.79 23.45
C TRP A 5 12.50 -4.39 23.26
N GLN A 6 13.06 -4.99 24.31
CA GLN A 6 14.30 -5.75 24.22
C GLN A 6 13.98 -7.22 23.99
N ASP A 7 14.61 -7.84 23.00
CA ASP A 7 14.52 -9.27 22.81
C ASP A 7 15.30 -10.03 23.90
N SER A 8 15.15 -11.36 23.94
CA SER A 8 15.84 -12.23 24.91
C SER A 8 17.36 -12.24 24.76
N LYS A 9 17.92 -11.48 23.81
CA LYS A 9 19.34 -11.31 23.53
C LYS A 9 19.79 -9.84 23.73
N GLY A 10 18.93 -8.97 24.28
CA GLY A 10 19.24 -7.57 24.60
C GLY A 10 19.18 -6.60 23.42
N ARG A 11 18.66 -6.99 22.25
CA ARG A 11 18.50 -6.07 21.10
C ARG A 11 17.24 -5.23 21.26
N ARG A 12 17.40 -3.91 21.16
CA ARG A 12 16.30 -2.93 21.24
C ARG A 12 15.59 -2.84 19.89
N ILE A 13 14.28 -3.08 19.88
CA ILE A 13 13.44 -2.94 18.69
C ILE A 13 12.35 -1.92 18.96
N PHE A 14 12.15 -1.07 17.96
CA PHE A 14 11.13 -0.04 17.96
C PHE A 14 9.87 -0.57 17.29
N CYS A 15 8.86 -0.89 18.10
CA CYS A 15 7.52 -1.20 17.62
C CYS A 15 6.66 0.06 17.73
N PHE A 16 6.44 0.75 16.63
CA PHE A 16 5.53 1.89 16.59
C PHE A 16 4.16 1.44 16.08
N SER A 17 3.23 1.19 17.00
CA SER A 17 1.80 1.25 16.66
C SER A 17 1.38 2.70 16.85
N LEU A 18 1.36 3.49 15.77
CA LEU A 18 0.57 4.72 15.81
C LEU A 18 -0.87 4.28 16.06
N PRO A 19 -1.58 4.81 17.08
CA PRO A 19 -3.00 4.50 17.20
C PRO A 19 -3.66 4.85 15.85
N PRO A 20 -4.69 4.11 15.39
CA PRO A 20 -5.56 4.65 14.37
C PRO A 20 -6.00 6.00 14.93
N LEU A 21 -5.46 7.10 14.38
CA LEU A 21 -5.78 8.43 14.84
C LEU A 21 -7.31 8.46 14.82
N PRO A 22 -7.98 8.63 15.96
CA PRO A 22 -9.43 8.50 16.04
C PRO A 22 -9.98 9.63 15.21
N ALA A 23 -10.25 9.36 13.92
CA ALA A 23 -10.56 10.32 12.88
C ALA A 23 -10.21 11.73 13.36
N VAL A 24 -8.92 12.02 13.56
CA VAL A 24 -8.56 13.41 13.80
C VAL A 24 -8.97 14.00 12.48
N ALA A 25 -10.12 14.66 12.50
CA ALA A 25 -10.54 15.60 11.49
C ALA A 25 -9.44 16.65 11.54
N LEU A 26 -8.31 16.30 10.95
CA LEU A 26 -7.20 17.18 10.74
C LEU A 26 -7.85 18.23 9.88
N THR A 27 -7.93 19.42 10.44
CA THR A 27 -8.31 20.67 9.79
C THR A 27 -7.45 20.99 8.56
N PHE A 28 -6.56 20.07 8.15
CA PHE A 28 -5.91 19.96 6.86
C PHE A 28 -6.64 18.89 6.02
N ASN A 29 -7.44 19.33 5.04
CA ASN A 29 -8.25 18.52 4.10
C ASN A 29 -7.47 17.54 3.17
N ASN A 30 -6.26 17.13 3.53
CA ASN A 30 -5.40 16.32 2.67
C ASN A 30 -5.32 14.87 3.20
N ILE A 31 -6.05 13.97 2.56
CA ILE A 31 -5.98 12.51 2.80
C ILE A 31 -5.31 11.84 1.60
N GLY A 32 -4.38 10.93 1.86
CA GLY A 32 -3.74 10.11 0.85
C GLY A 32 -4.61 8.90 0.53
N ILE A 33 -4.90 8.70 -0.75
CA ILE A 33 -5.88 7.72 -1.20
C ILE A 33 -5.32 6.93 -2.39
N THR A 34 -5.54 5.62 -2.38
CA THR A 34 -5.39 4.73 -3.54
C THR A 34 -6.68 3.92 -3.69
N ASN A 35 -7.31 3.90 -4.87
CA ASN A 35 -8.57 3.18 -5.12
C ASN A 35 -9.72 3.51 -4.13
N ASN A 36 -9.84 4.79 -3.74
CA ASN A 36 -10.79 5.26 -2.72
C ASN A 36 -10.62 4.56 -1.35
N ILE A 37 -9.37 4.22 -1.01
CA ILE A 37 -8.94 3.67 0.28
C ILE A 37 -7.71 4.45 0.76
N SER A 38 -7.73 4.87 2.03
CA SER A 38 -6.59 5.42 2.74
C SER A 38 -6.03 4.33 3.66
N MET A 39 -4.72 4.08 3.54
CA MET A 39 -4.06 2.98 4.23
C MET A 39 -4.02 3.16 5.74
N VAL A 40 -4.44 2.14 6.47
CA VAL A 40 -4.22 2.00 7.92
C VAL A 40 -3.22 0.88 8.15
N ASN A 41 -2.13 1.19 8.85
CA ASN A 41 -1.08 0.23 9.16
C ASN A 41 -1.56 -0.78 10.22
N LEU A 42 -1.07 -2.01 10.09
CA LEU A 42 -1.24 -3.04 11.10
C LEU A 42 -0.40 -2.72 12.34
N PRO A 43 -0.84 -3.14 13.54
CA PRO A 43 -0.08 -2.97 14.79
C PRO A 43 1.14 -3.92 14.88
N PHE A 44 1.29 -4.83 13.92
CA PHE A 44 2.38 -5.79 13.83
C PHE A 44 2.85 -5.93 12.37
N PRO A 45 4.11 -6.32 12.14
CA PRO A 45 4.63 -6.66 10.81
C PRO A 45 4.01 -7.97 10.28
N PRO A 46 3.24 -7.95 9.17
CA PRO A 46 2.54 -9.14 8.67
C PRO A 46 3.49 -10.23 8.17
N LEU A 47 4.69 -9.87 7.73
CA LEU A 47 5.68 -10.83 7.22
C LEU A 47 6.34 -11.66 8.32
N THR A 48 6.57 -11.08 9.51
CA THR A 48 7.26 -11.77 10.61
C THR A 48 6.30 -12.31 11.66
N GLN A 49 5.02 -11.91 11.62
CA GLN A 49 3.97 -12.40 12.52
C GLN A 49 2.71 -12.80 11.74
N PRO A 50 2.81 -13.73 10.78
CA PRO A 50 1.68 -14.13 9.96
C PRO A 50 0.54 -14.79 10.75
N ASP A 51 0.85 -15.41 11.90
CA ASP A 51 -0.16 -16.05 12.77
C ASP A 51 -1.19 -15.06 13.30
N LEU A 52 -0.85 -13.77 13.39
CA LEU A 52 -1.76 -12.71 13.80
C LEU A 52 -2.66 -12.21 12.66
N LEU A 53 -2.44 -12.62 11.41
CA LEU A 53 -3.26 -12.16 10.28
C LEU A 53 -4.73 -12.56 10.43
N ALA A 54 -5.01 -13.70 11.07
CA ALA A 54 -6.36 -14.17 11.35
C ALA A 54 -7.12 -13.24 12.32
N THR A 55 -6.40 -12.56 13.23
CA THR A 55 -7.02 -11.67 14.23
C THR A 55 -7.40 -10.30 13.65
N VAL A 56 -6.91 -9.98 12.45
CA VAL A 56 -7.13 -8.70 11.75
C VAL A 56 -7.68 -8.90 10.34
N ALA A 57 -8.25 -10.07 10.04
CA ALA A 57 -8.73 -10.40 8.70
C ALA A 57 -9.79 -9.41 8.18
N ASP A 58 -10.59 -8.85 9.09
CA ASP A 58 -11.62 -7.83 8.85
C ASP A 58 -11.07 -6.41 8.62
N GLN A 59 -9.78 -6.19 8.90
CA GLN A 59 -9.09 -4.92 8.66
C GLN A 59 -8.58 -4.83 7.22
N PHE A 60 -8.33 -5.95 6.56
CA PHE A 60 -7.91 -5.97 5.17
C PHE A 60 -9.06 -5.59 4.23
N CYS A 61 -8.73 -4.80 3.22
CA CYS A 61 -9.70 -4.35 2.24
C CYS A 61 -9.06 -4.11 0.87
N ASN A 62 -9.90 -4.10 -0.15
CA ASN A 62 -9.55 -3.63 -1.49
C ASN A 62 -10.78 -3.01 -2.16
N SER A 63 -10.66 -2.59 -3.42
CA SER A 63 -11.76 -1.96 -4.15
C SER A 63 -13.02 -2.83 -4.28
N SER A 64 -12.87 -4.16 -4.26
CA SER A 64 -13.96 -5.14 -4.42
C SER A 64 -14.51 -5.66 -3.08
N SER A 65 -13.74 -5.53 -1.99
CA SER A 65 -14.09 -6.01 -0.66
C SER A 65 -13.81 -4.92 0.37
N LYS A 66 -14.71 -3.93 0.45
CA LYS A 66 -14.67 -2.87 1.46
C LYS A 66 -15.56 -3.24 2.65
N PRO A 67 -15.17 -2.91 3.89
CA PRO A 67 -16.03 -3.09 5.06
C PRO A 67 -17.32 -2.26 4.95
N ALA A 68 -18.43 -2.75 5.54
CA ALA A 68 -19.74 -2.09 5.48
C ALA A 68 -19.76 -0.64 6.02
N ARG A 69 -18.82 -0.28 6.89
CA ARG A 69 -18.64 1.08 7.42
C ARG A 69 -18.15 2.09 6.37
N CYS A 70 -17.65 1.63 5.23
CA CYS A 70 -17.12 2.49 4.17
C CYS A 70 -18.25 2.93 3.24
N LEU A 71 -18.54 4.24 3.26
CA LEU A 71 -19.56 4.82 2.38
C LEU A 71 -18.97 5.18 1.01
N PRO A 72 -19.78 5.18 -0.07
CA PRO A 72 -19.33 5.42 -1.44
C PRO A 72 -18.83 6.85 -1.71
N ASP A 73 -19.28 7.83 -0.92
CA ASP A 73 -19.02 9.26 -1.07
C ASP A 73 -17.78 9.75 -0.31
N ARG A 74 -17.07 8.86 0.40
CA ARG A 74 -15.89 9.21 1.19
C ARG A 74 -14.80 8.15 1.12
N ALA A 75 -13.59 8.56 1.47
CA ALA A 75 -12.44 7.67 1.60
C ALA A 75 -12.70 6.60 2.67
N CYS A 76 -12.39 5.35 2.35
CA CYS A 76 -12.45 4.22 3.28
C CYS A 76 -11.11 4.08 4.02
N PHE A 77 -11.14 3.86 5.33
CA PHE A 77 -9.93 3.67 6.15
C PHE A 77 -9.81 2.20 6.57
N CYS A 78 -8.82 1.51 6.02
CA CYS A 78 -8.55 0.09 6.26
C CYS A 78 -7.15 -0.29 5.73
N THR A 79 -6.69 -1.49 6.03
CA THR A 79 -5.41 -2.00 5.51
C THR A 79 -5.60 -2.42 4.05
N HIS A 80 -5.28 -1.52 3.13
CA HIS A 80 -5.40 -1.76 1.69
C HIS A 80 -4.41 -2.85 1.27
N ARG A 81 -4.93 -3.99 0.80
CA ARG A 81 -4.14 -5.15 0.38
C ARG A 81 -4.58 -5.64 -1.00
N LEU A 82 -3.62 -5.78 -1.89
CA LEU A 82 -3.79 -6.44 -3.18
C LEU A 82 -2.95 -7.72 -3.17
N GLN A 83 -3.56 -8.86 -3.50
CA GLN A 83 -2.88 -10.15 -3.54
C GLN A 83 -2.68 -10.59 -4.99
N VAL A 84 -1.49 -11.11 -5.30
CA VAL A 84 -1.12 -11.71 -6.60
C VAL A 84 -0.48 -13.08 -6.35
N ALA A 85 -0.54 -13.98 -7.33
CA ALA A 85 0.07 -15.29 -7.16
C ALA A 85 1.60 -15.19 -7.31
N LEU A 86 2.32 -16.09 -6.65
CA LEU A 86 3.77 -16.22 -6.81
C LEU A 86 4.10 -16.54 -8.29
N ASN A 87 5.10 -15.83 -8.83
CA ASN A 87 5.57 -15.88 -10.22
C ASN A 87 4.67 -15.23 -11.28
N ASP A 88 3.55 -14.61 -10.89
CA ASP A 88 2.74 -13.83 -11.83
C ASP A 88 3.55 -12.71 -12.48
N VAL A 89 3.25 -12.43 -13.75
CA VAL A 89 3.70 -11.21 -14.41
C VAL A 89 2.63 -10.15 -14.19
N VAL A 90 2.91 -9.23 -13.26
CA VAL A 90 1.97 -8.21 -12.84
C VAL A 90 2.24 -6.93 -13.61
N GLU A 91 1.21 -6.39 -14.26
CA GLU A 91 1.23 -5.04 -14.79
C GLU A 91 0.36 -4.13 -13.93
N MET A 92 0.98 -3.10 -13.37
CA MET A 92 0.34 -2.12 -12.50
C MET A 92 0.23 -0.79 -13.23
N SER A 93 -1.00 -0.27 -13.29
CA SER A 93 -1.32 1.03 -13.87
C SER A 93 -1.62 2.02 -12.76
N LEU A 94 -0.77 3.03 -12.64
CA LEU A 94 -0.90 4.11 -11.67
C LEU A 94 -1.41 5.36 -12.38
N ILE A 95 -2.52 5.94 -11.92
CA ILE A 95 -3.15 7.11 -12.52
C ILE A 95 -3.24 8.19 -11.45
N ASP A 96 -2.80 9.40 -11.77
CA ASP A 96 -3.07 10.56 -10.93
C ASP A 96 -4.51 11.04 -11.15
N ASP A 97 -5.35 10.80 -10.13
CA ASP A 97 -6.77 11.13 -10.18
C ASP A 97 -7.08 12.51 -9.56
N ALA A 98 -6.07 13.24 -9.08
CA ALA A 98 -6.28 14.51 -8.40
C ALA A 98 -6.75 15.61 -9.37
N ASP A 99 -7.95 16.16 -9.13
CA ASP A 99 -8.39 17.44 -9.68
C ASP A 99 -7.63 18.56 -8.95
N GLN A 100 -6.43 18.85 -9.45
CA GLN A 100 -5.37 19.64 -8.80
C GLN A 100 -5.80 20.90 -8.03
N ILE A 101 -5.17 21.07 -6.85
CA ILE A 101 -4.92 22.38 -6.21
C ILE A 101 -3.50 22.89 -6.57
N ARG A 102 -2.51 22.04 -6.95
CA ARG A 102 -1.15 22.44 -7.37
C ARG A 102 -0.45 21.32 -8.16
N GLU A 103 -0.19 21.48 -9.46
CA GLU A 103 0.47 20.51 -10.37
C GLU A 103 1.61 19.69 -9.72
N LEU A 104 1.26 18.56 -9.10
CA LEU A 104 2.17 17.76 -8.29
C LEU A 104 2.26 16.36 -8.88
N TYR A 105 3.49 15.84 -8.99
CA TYR A 105 3.74 14.46 -9.40
C TYR A 105 3.87 13.56 -8.17
N HIS A 106 3.59 12.27 -8.32
CA HIS A 106 3.68 11.32 -7.21
C HIS A 106 4.78 10.28 -7.48
N PRO A 107 5.96 10.35 -6.82
CA PRO A 107 6.95 9.29 -6.93
C PRO A 107 6.42 8.05 -6.22
N PHE A 108 6.22 6.94 -6.91
CA PHE A 108 5.77 5.69 -6.31
C PHE A 108 6.92 4.69 -6.24
N HIS A 109 7.07 4.07 -5.09
CA HIS A 109 8.09 3.08 -4.77
C HIS A 109 7.43 1.73 -4.44
N LEU A 110 8.02 0.64 -4.93
CA LEU A 110 7.62 -0.74 -4.65
C LEU A 110 8.73 -1.46 -3.88
N HIS A 111 8.42 -1.92 -2.68
CA HIS A 111 9.33 -2.73 -1.89
C HIS A 111 9.46 -4.14 -2.49
N GLY A 112 10.59 -4.80 -2.24
CA GLY A 112 10.82 -6.21 -2.57
C GLY A 112 10.97 -6.54 -4.05
N HIS A 113 10.73 -5.58 -4.96
CA HIS A 113 10.78 -5.78 -6.40
C HIS A 113 11.37 -4.56 -7.11
N ARG A 114 11.90 -4.80 -8.30
CA ARG A 114 12.11 -3.77 -9.32
C ARG A 114 11.17 -4.05 -10.47
N PHE A 115 10.82 -3.03 -11.22
CA PHE A 115 9.89 -3.10 -12.32
C PHE A 115 10.44 -2.42 -13.56
N ILE A 116 9.91 -2.85 -14.70
CA ILE A 116 10.12 -2.21 -15.98
C ILE A 116 9.06 -1.15 -16.16
N VAL A 117 9.46 0.09 -16.49
CA VAL A 117 8.53 1.15 -16.86
C VAL A 117 8.02 0.88 -18.28
N MET A 118 6.74 0.52 -18.37
CA MET A 118 6.11 0.12 -19.63
C MET A 118 5.69 1.31 -20.48
N GLY A 119 5.37 2.42 -19.83
CA GLY A 119 4.93 3.64 -20.49
C GLY A 119 4.47 4.67 -19.48
N GLN A 120 4.53 5.93 -19.87
CA GLN A 120 4.12 7.06 -19.06
C GLN A 120 3.55 8.13 -19.98
N GLY A 121 2.54 8.84 -19.53
CA GLY A 121 1.94 9.89 -20.34
C GLY A 121 0.85 10.65 -19.62
N GLN A 122 0.19 11.53 -20.36
CA GLN A 122 -0.94 12.30 -19.88
C GLN A 122 -2.25 11.59 -20.21
N VAL A 123 -3.23 11.70 -19.32
CA VAL A 123 -4.62 11.30 -19.62
C VAL A 123 -5.27 12.43 -20.44
N PRO A 124 -6.19 12.14 -21.40
CA PRO A 124 -6.79 13.18 -22.21
C PRO A 124 -7.46 14.28 -21.36
N PRO A 125 -7.22 15.57 -21.66
CA PRO A 125 -7.84 16.68 -20.96
C PRO A 125 -9.37 16.54 -20.93
N GLY A 126 -9.98 16.86 -19.80
CA GLY A 126 -11.44 16.74 -19.61
C GLY A 126 -11.93 15.36 -19.17
N THR A 127 -11.07 14.33 -19.16
CA THR A 127 -11.42 13.01 -18.60
C THR A 127 -11.41 13.09 -17.07
N ARG A 128 -12.55 13.46 -16.47
CA ARG A 128 -12.64 13.69 -15.01
C ARG A 128 -12.89 12.41 -14.21
N ARG A 129 -13.83 11.58 -14.63
CA ARG A 129 -14.24 10.41 -13.84
C ARG A 129 -13.14 9.35 -13.87
N GLN A 130 -12.80 8.83 -12.70
CA GLN A 130 -11.84 7.75 -12.53
C GLN A 130 -12.10 6.55 -13.47
N VAL A 131 -13.37 6.16 -13.60
CA VAL A 131 -13.81 5.06 -14.48
C VAL A 131 -13.47 5.29 -15.96
N ASP A 132 -13.55 6.54 -16.43
CA ASP A 132 -13.24 6.90 -17.80
C ASP A 132 -11.72 6.88 -18.04
N LYS A 133 -10.94 7.36 -17.06
CA LYS A 133 -9.47 7.31 -17.11
C LYS A 133 -8.98 5.86 -17.20
N PHE A 134 -9.54 4.97 -16.38
CA PHE A 134 -9.22 3.53 -16.44
C PHE A 134 -9.65 2.89 -17.75
N ALA A 135 -10.85 3.17 -18.24
CA ALA A 135 -11.34 2.64 -19.51
C ALA A 135 -10.44 3.08 -20.68
N TRP A 136 -10.05 4.35 -20.71
CA TRP A 136 -9.12 4.89 -21.69
C TRP A 136 -7.75 4.19 -21.59
N LEU A 137 -7.15 4.11 -20.41
CA LEU A 137 -5.84 3.49 -20.24
C LEU A 137 -5.83 2.02 -20.64
N LYS A 138 -6.91 1.28 -20.31
CA LYS A 138 -7.10 -0.11 -20.74
C LYS A 138 -7.20 -0.22 -22.26
N ALA A 139 -7.85 0.73 -22.94
CA ALA A 139 -7.92 0.75 -24.40
C ALA A 139 -6.56 1.05 -25.06
N GLN A 140 -5.66 1.76 -24.36
CA GLN A 140 -4.27 1.99 -24.78
C GLN A 140 -3.33 0.83 -24.43
N ALA A 141 -3.81 -0.23 -23.76
CA ALA A 141 -2.99 -1.38 -23.47
C ALA A 141 -2.60 -2.10 -24.77
N PRO A 142 -1.31 -2.43 -24.99
CA PRO A 142 -0.90 -3.22 -26.13
C PRO A 142 -1.73 -4.50 -26.20
N ARG A 143 -2.35 -4.78 -27.35
CA ARG A 143 -3.27 -5.93 -27.54
C ARG A 143 -2.61 -7.29 -27.31
N ARG A 144 -1.28 -7.33 -27.40
CA ARG A 144 -0.42 -8.43 -26.99
C ARG A 144 0.48 -7.83 -25.94
N GLY A 145 0.72 -8.49 -24.81
CA GLY A 145 1.57 -8.01 -23.70
C GLY A 145 3.04 -7.78 -24.06
N GLY A 146 3.32 -7.10 -25.18
CA GLY A 146 4.63 -6.73 -25.67
C GLY A 146 5.34 -5.83 -24.68
N MET A 147 6.66 -5.91 -24.77
CA MET A 147 7.56 -4.95 -24.15
C MET A 147 7.34 -3.56 -24.75
N PRO A 148 7.74 -2.48 -24.06
CA PRO A 148 7.77 -1.15 -24.67
C PRO A 148 8.61 -1.20 -25.93
N ASP A 149 8.29 -0.38 -26.94
CA ASP A 149 9.03 -0.33 -28.20
C ASP A 149 10.52 0.05 -28.00
N SER A 150 10.87 0.58 -26.83
CA SER A 150 12.26 0.77 -26.42
C SER A 150 12.98 -0.56 -26.24
N HIS A 151 14.08 -0.74 -26.97
CA HIS A 151 14.99 -1.88 -26.86
C HIS A 151 15.56 -2.07 -25.43
N ASN A 152 15.47 -1.05 -24.56
CA ASN A 152 15.92 -1.14 -23.17
C ASN A 152 15.05 -0.27 -22.25
N PRO A 153 13.89 -0.77 -21.81
CA PRO A 153 13.01 0.02 -20.96
C PRO A 153 13.62 0.20 -19.56
N PRO A 154 13.38 1.34 -18.89
CA PRO A 154 13.98 1.62 -17.59
C PRO A 154 13.56 0.58 -16.53
N TYR A 155 14.55 -0.01 -15.86
CA TYR A 155 14.36 -0.96 -14.76
C TYR A 155 14.65 -0.27 -13.41
N LYS A 156 13.62 -0.04 -12.60
CA LYS A 156 13.65 0.82 -11.41
C LYS A 156 12.78 0.26 -10.29
N ASP A 157 12.98 0.71 -9.07
CA ASP A 157 12.06 0.47 -7.93
C ASP A 157 11.14 1.66 -7.64
N THR A 158 11.42 2.81 -8.26
CA THR A 158 10.72 4.08 -8.03
C THR A 158 10.49 4.81 -9.35
N VAL A 159 9.28 5.33 -9.56
CA VAL A 159 8.93 6.11 -10.74
C VAL A 159 7.89 7.18 -10.42
N SER A 160 8.06 8.38 -10.98
CA SER A 160 7.09 9.46 -10.86
C SER A 160 5.83 9.16 -11.66
N ILE A 161 4.66 9.39 -11.10
CA ILE A 161 3.40 9.51 -11.83
C ILE A 161 3.25 11.00 -12.18
N PRO A 162 3.20 11.37 -13.47
CA PRO A 162 2.99 12.76 -13.85
C PRO A 162 1.66 13.28 -13.32
N SER A 163 1.61 14.57 -12.99
CA SER A 163 0.35 15.27 -12.66
C SER A 163 -0.67 15.04 -13.77
N ARG A 164 -1.88 14.62 -13.41
CA ARG A 164 -3.01 14.26 -14.31
C ARG A 164 -2.65 13.19 -15.36
N GLY A 165 -1.58 12.46 -15.11
CA GLY A 165 -1.05 11.46 -16.02
C GLY A 165 -1.21 10.05 -15.50
N TYR A 166 -0.49 9.15 -16.15
CA TYR A 166 -0.39 7.75 -15.77
C TYR A 166 1.03 7.24 -15.94
N THR A 167 1.34 6.18 -15.20
CA THR A 167 2.53 5.35 -15.37
C THR A 167 2.13 3.89 -15.32
N ARG A 168 2.60 3.10 -16.28
CA ARG A 168 2.46 1.64 -16.32
C ARG A 168 3.78 1.01 -15.99
N VAL A 169 3.77 0.06 -15.06
CA VAL A 169 4.96 -0.70 -14.68
C VAL A 169 4.66 -2.20 -14.74
N ARG A 170 5.66 -3.00 -15.05
CA ARG A 170 5.54 -4.45 -15.08
C ARG A 170 6.66 -5.11 -14.31
N PHE A 171 6.33 -6.10 -13.50
CA PHE A 171 7.30 -6.88 -12.74
C PHE A 171 6.84 -8.32 -12.64
N ARG A 172 7.79 -9.21 -12.32
CA ARG A 172 7.47 -10.57 -11.90
C ARG A 172 7.31 -10.58 -10.39
N ALA A 173 6.22 -11.14 -9.89
CA ALA A 173 6.00 -11.31 -8.46
C ALA A 173 6.74 -12.55 -7.96
N ASP A 174 8.07 -12.56 -8.02
CA ASP A 174 8.94 -13.71 -7.69
C ASP A 174 9.48 -13.68 -6.25
N ASN A 175 9.11 -12.67 -5.47
CA ASN A 175 9.52 -12.53 -4.08
C ASN A 175 8.28 -12.62 -3.16
N PRO A 176 7.96 -13.81 -2.58
CA PRO A 176 6.78 -13.97 -1.74
C PRO A 176 6.90 -13.19 -0.44
N GLY A 177 5.85 -12.43 -0.11
CA GLY A 177 5.87 -11.54 1.05
C GLY A 177 4.76 -10.50 1.05
N PHE A 178 4.81 -9.60 2.03
CA PHE A 178 3.97 -8.40 2.12
C PHE A 178 4.83 -7.17 1.83
N TRP A 179 4.66 -6.56 0.66
CA TRP A 179 5.50 -5.47 0.19
C TRP A 179 4.73 -4.17 0.17
N LEU A 180 5.28 -3.13 0.80
CA LEU A 180 4.68 -1.81 0.78
C LEU A 180 4.85 -1.18 -0.61
N VAL A 181 3.76 -0.64 -1.14
CA VAL A 181 3.74 0.22 -2.31
C VAL A 181 3.23 1.57 -1.87
N HIS A 182 4.01 2.62 -2.09
CA HIS A 182 3.67 3.93 -1.54
C HIS A 182 4.21 5.10 -2.34
N CYS A 183 3.58 6.25 -2.16
CA CYS A 183 4.19 7.50 -2.56
C CYS A 183 5.42 7.77 -1.69
N HIS A 184 6.54 8.12 -2.33
CA HIS A 184 7.83 8.40 -1.69
C HIS A 184 7.95 9.89 -1.28
N PHE A 185 6.84 10.63 -1.29
CA PHE A 185 6.70 11.84 -0.49
C PHE A 185 6.18 11.45 0.89
N GLU A 186 7.02 11.64 1.90
CA GLU A 186 6.77 11.21 3.28
C GLU A 186 5.43 11.73 3.81
N TRP A 187 5.06 12.96 3.46
CA TRP A 187 3.75 13.51 3.82
C TRP A 187 2.60 12.66 3.26
N HIS A 188 2.64 12.29 1.97
CA HIS A 188 1.61 11.45 1.33
C HIS A 188 1.57 10.04 1.90
N LEU A 189 2.73 9.45 2.21
CA LEU A 189 2.81 8.18 2.93
C LEU A 189 2.13 8.30 4.31
N GLY A 190 2.46 9.34 5.08
CA GLY A 190 1.93 9.58 6.42
C GLY A 190 0.41 9.80 6.47
N ILE A 191 -0.19 10.32 5.39
CA ILE A 191 -1.64 10.49 5.25
C ILE A 191 -2.34 9.33 4.51
N GLY A 192 -1.64 8.21 4.27
CA GLY A 192 -2.25 6.95 3.83
C GLY A 192 -2.20 6.65 2.32
N MET A 193 -1.37 7.35 1.53
CA MET A 193 -1.15 7.06 0.10
C MET A 193 -0.21 5.85 -0.09
N SER A 194 -0.68 4.69 0.32
CA SER A 194 0.04 3.42 0.20
C SER A 194 -0.93 2.23 0.14
N PHE A 195 -0.38 1.05 -0.14
CA PHE A 195 -1.06 -0.24 0.00
C PHE A 195 -0.02 -1.36 0.15
N ILE A 196 -0.47 -2.53 0.61
CA ILE A 196 0.35 -3.74 0.67
C ILE A 196 0.08 -4.59 -0.57
N LEU A 197 1.14 -4.92 -1.30
CA LEU A 197 1.16 -5.98 -2.29
C LEU A 197 1.56 -7.29 -1.59
N GLN A 198 0.60 -8.20 -1.44
CA GLN A 198 0.87 -9.57 -1.00
C GLN A 198 1.22 -10.43 -2.22
N VAL A 199 2.41 -11.01 -2.21
CA VAL A 199 2.85 -11.97 -3.24
C VAL A 199 2.81 -13.36 -2.65
N GLY A 200 1.98 -14.23 -3.25
CA GLY A 200 1.81 -15.61 -2.80
C GLY A 200 1.05 -15.76 -1.49
N ASP A 201 0.99 -17.00 -1.03
CA ASP A 201 0.42 -17.40 0.25
C ASP A 201 1.48 -17.42 1.35
N VAL A 202 1.04 -17.37 2.61
CA VAL A 202 1.91 -17.25 3.79
C VAL A 202 2.90 -18.41 3.92
N ASP A 203 2.49 -19.62 3.53
CA ASP A 203 3.32 -20.82 3.55
C ASP A 203 4.47 -20.79 2.54
N GLN A 204 4.35 -19.95 1.51
CA GLN A 204 5.40 -19.71 0.49
C GLN A 204 6.44 -18.67 0.96
N MET A 205 6.17 -17.93 2.04
CA MET A 205 7.03 -16.86 2.54
C MET A 205 8.14 -17.41 3.44
N LYS A 206 9.26 -16.68 3.52
CA LYS A 206 10.35 -17.00 4.45
C LYS A 206 9.86 -16.84 5.89
N LYS A 207 10.03 -17.89 6.69
CA LYS A 207 9.73 -17.82 8.13
C LYS A 207 10.73 -16.90 8.86
N PRO A 208 10.27 -16.16 9.88
CA PRO A 208 11.17 -15.40 10.74
C PRO A 208 12.16 -16.34 11.45
N PRO A 209 13.40 -15.89 11.72
CA PRO A 209 14.36 -16.65 12.52
C PRO A 209 13.82 -17.02 13.91
N PRO A 210 14.30 -18.11 14.54
CA PRO A 210 13.95 -18.43 15.92
C PRO A 210 14.28 -17.27 16.88
N GLY A 211 13.31 -16.89 17.71
CA GLY A 211 13.44 -15.74 18.62
C GLY A 211 13.43 -14.38 17.92
N PHE A 212 12.88 -14.30 16.69
CA PHE A 212 12.65 -13.02 16.05
C PHE A 212 11.64 -12.20 16.88
N PRO A 213 11.91 -10.92 17.16
CA PRO A 213 11.07 -10.18 18.08
C PRO A 213 9.71 -9.83 17.51
N THR A 214 8.71 -9.76 18.38
CA THR A 214 7.31 -9.55 18.02
C THR A 214 6.80 -8.20 18.51
N CYS A 215 5.94 -7.56 17.71
CA CYS A 215 5.18 -6.38 18.04
C CYS A 215 3.69 -6.71 18.25
N GLY A 216 2.92 -5.79 18.82
CA GLY A 216 1.47 -5.94 18.99
C GLY A 216 0.80 -4.59 19.20
N HIS A 217 -0.49 -4.62 19.55
CA HIS A 217 -1.21 -3.40 19.91
C HIS A 217 -0.57 -2.74 21.15
N TYR A 218 -0.42 -1.42 21.11
CA TYR A 218 0.01 -0.64 22.28
C TYR A 218 -1.12 -0.39 23.29
N ARG A 219 -2.37 -0.77 22.96
CA ARG A 219 -3.51 -0.62 23.87
C ARG A 219 -3.46 -1.74 24.92
N PRO A 220 -3.35 -1.42 26.22
CA PRO A 220 -3.46 -2.41 27.26
C PRO A 220 -4.88 -3.03 27.26
N ASP A 221 -4.99 -4.28 27.67
CA ASP A 221 -6.27 -4.99 27.77
C ASP A 221 -7.21 -4.20 28.70
N ALA A 222 -8.51 -4.11 28.35
CA ALA A 222 -9.47 -3.34 29.14
C ALA A 222 -9.53 -3.81 30.61
N GLU A 223 -9.30 -5.10 30.86
CA GLU A 223 -9.20 -5.68 32.20
C GLU A 223 -7.98 -5.15 32.99
N SER A 224 -6.85 -4.89 32.32
CA SER A 224 -5.67 -4.30 32.95
C SER A 224 -5.86 -2.80 33.31
N ILE A 225 -6.82 -2.12 32.66
CA ILE A 225 -7.22 -0.75 33.00
C ILE A 225 -8.21 -0.75 34.17
N LEU A 226 -9.14 -1.72 34.20
CA LEU A 226 -10.15 -1.85 35.26
C LEU A 226 -9.57 -2.38 36.59
N GLY A 227 -8.44 -3.09 36.56
CA GLY A 227 -7.71 -3.50 37.77
C GLY A 227 -6.82 -2.42 38.40
N MET A 228 -6.82 -1.20 37.85
CA MET A 228 -6.05 -0.05 38.37
C MET A 228 -6.92 1.06 38.98
N VAL A 229 -8.21 0.79 39.25
CA VAL A 229 -9.12 1.68 39.98
C VAL A 229 -9.51 1.08 41.32
#